data_AF-A0A1Q5GMH9-F1
#
_entry.id   AF-A0A1Q5GMH9-F1
#
_cell.length_a   1.000
_cell.length_b   1.000
_cell.length_c   1.000
_cell.angle_alpha   90.00
_cell.angle_beta   90.00
_cell.angle_gamma   90.00
#
_symmetry.space_group_name_H-M   'P 1'
#
loop_
_entity.id
_entity.type
_entity.pdbx_description
1 polymer ?
#
loop_
_entity_poly.entity_id
_entity_poly.type
_entity_poly.pdbx_seq_one_letter_code
_entity_poly.pdbx_strand_id
1 'polypeptide(L)'
;MLDAGRRTLITVDLFTADESVAYLRRAVGKPVQRQHAVALAKDLDHLPLALAQAAAFIRDRELDCVAYRRRLGDVRLRLADVVPPEDGLPDNHRTTLAATWVLSIEAADKAGPPGLAHSILDLACLLQPEAIPLAFFTSTPAIDYITLNGELRQESDILDVLHTLDRLNLVTCNQRTALVQTHVLIQRAIRDDLDADSLDVLARTAADALLEIWPEVEPDRLREQMLRANALVLFETARTSLIEPRTHPLHFRTTDSLVEAGNHDAATAILRQLLAEQTRIIGADHADSLTTRRHLADALEENDPREAAAAYGRLLDDCVRIMGPGHPYTLVTRCEVVKRNADHDYPQHALARFEELLGDCRRILGPDDPVTLGVHAALANWHGDAGHFDMANEVYREVLAAETRLFGPDHPTTLRTRNNLLCIQQDSGMTLDGSVSFRELVEEYTRVFGPDHPRTLATRANLAFAIGEAGDVEGAADACQTLLDDYARVFGADHFEVVVMRLALSYWHAHVDAACRTKGSSPER
;
A
#
# COMPACT_ATOMS: atom_id res chain seq x y z
N MET A 1 -6.89 3.71 -31.02
CA MET A 1 -6.91 5.17 -31.17
C MET A 1 -7.77 5.72 -30.05
N LEU A 2 -7.13 6.19 -28.97
CA LEU A 2 -7.80 6.84 -27.84
C LEU A 2 -7.57 8.35 -27.95
N ASP A 3 -8.59 9.11 -27.56
CA ASP A 3 -8.85 10.51 -27.90
C ASP A 3 -7.72 11.47 -27.45
N ALA A 4 -7.10 12.16 -28.41
CA ALA A 4 -5.94 13.04 -28.24
C ALA A 4 -6.32 14.51 -27.98
N GLY A 5 -7.55 14.78 -27.53
CA GLY A 5 -8.07 16.13 -27.33
C GLY A 5 -7.91 16.64 -25.90
N ARG A 6 -7.00 17.63 -25.71
CA ARG A 6 -6.81 18.50 -24.52
C ARG A 6 -5.79 18.08 -23.46
N ARG A 7 -4.62 17.58 -23.86
CA ARG A 7 -3.41 17.73 -23.04
C ARG A 7 -2.64 18.96 -23.54
N THR A 8 -2.68 20.05 -22.79
CA THR A 8 -1.84 21.23 -23.06
C THR A 8 -0.45 20.94 -22.53
N LEU A 9 0.52 20.76 -23.41
CA LEU A 9 1.93 20.75 -23.01
C LEU A 9 2.29 22.16 -22.56
N ILE A 10 2.50 22.35 -21.26
CA ILE A 10 3.05 23.58 -20.71
C ILE A 10 4.55 23.34 -20.56
N THR A 11 5.35 23.92 -21.47
CA THR A 11 6.80 23.93 -21.34
C THR A 11 7.17 24.89 -20.21
N VAL A 12 7.83 24.37 -19.17
CA VAL A 12 8.38 25.18 -18.08
C VAL A 12 9.84 25.45 -18.43
N ASP A 13 10.12 26.67 -18.88
CA ASP A 13 11.47 27.10 -19.25
C ASP A 13 12.24 27.69 -18.05
N LEU A 14 13.55 27.90 -18.22
CA LEU A 14 14.38 28.67 -17.28
C LEU A 14 13.80 30.08 -17.10
N PHE A 15 14.06 30.69 -15.94
CA PHE A 15 13.71 32.10 -15.77
C PHE A 15 14.50 32.95 -16.76
N THR A 16 13.85 33.98 -17.30
CA THR A 16 14.56 35.06 -17.96
C THR A 16 15.48 35.79 -16.98
N ALA A 17 16.43 36.56 -17.50
CA ALA A 17 17.35 37.33 -16.65
C ALA A 17 16.60 38.30 -15.71
N ASP A 18 15.54 38.96 -16.22
CA ASP A 18 14.74 39.88 -15.42
C ASP A 18 13.86 39.16 -14.39
N GLU A 19 13.26 38.01 -14.75
CA GLU A 19 12.53 37.17 -13.79
C GLU A 19 13.43 36.64 -12.68
N SER A 20 14.63 36.18 -13.02
CA SER A 20 15.63 35.69 -12.05
C SER A 20 16.01 36.77 -11.04
N VAL A 21 16.27 37.99 -11.52
CA VAL A 21 16.64 39.13 -10.68
C VAL A 21 15.45 39.58 -9.83
N ALA A 22 14.26 39.65 -10.40
CA ALA A 22 13.03 40.00 -9.68
C ALA A 22 12.74 38.97 -8.58
N TYR A 23 12.89 37.69 -8.88
CA TYR A 23 12.74 36.59 -7.95
C TYR A 23 13.73 36.70 -6.79
N LEU A 24 15.05 36.80 -7.06
CA LEU A 24 16.07 36.90 -6.00
C LEU A 24 15.83 38.11 -5.08
N ARG A 25 15.50 39.27 -5.65
CA ARG A 25 15.23 40.50 -4.89
C ARG A 25 14.01 40.38 -3.99
N ARG A 26 13.02 39.56 -4.38
CA ARG A 26 11.83 39.27 -3.58
C ARG A 26 12.11 38.18 -2.54
N ALA A 27 12.75 37.08 -2.94
CA ALA A 27 12.88 35.86 -2.14
C ALA A 27 13.90 35.98 -0.99
N VAL A 28 14.96 36.77 -1.17
CA VAL A 28 15.99 37.02 -0.14
C VAL A 28 15.44 37.80 1.06
N GLY A 29 14.35 38.56 0.89
CA GLY A 29 13.69 39.29 1.99
C GLY A 29 14.45 40.48 2.57
N LYS A 30 15.63 40.82 2.02
CA LYS A 30 16.44 42.00 2.36
C LYS A 30 16.82 42.77 1.08
N PRO A 31 17.18 44.08 1.17
CA PRO A 31 17.53 44.86 -0.03
C PRO A 31 18.76 44.31 -0.76
N VAL A 32 18.58 43.85 -2.00
CA VAL A 32 19.67 43.36 -2.86
C VAL A 32 19.95 44.34 -4.00
N GLN A 33 21.20 44.76 -4.16
CA GLN A 33 21.61 45.60 -5.30
C GLN A 33 21.47 44.83 -6.61
N ARG A 34 20.94 45.49 -7.67
CA ARG A 34 20.66 44.85 -8.97
C ARG A 34 21.88 44.14 -9.54
N GLN A 35 23.05 44.77 -9.46
CA GLN A 35 24.32 44.21 -9.97
C GLN A 35 24.68 42.86 -9.34
N HIS A 36 24.44 42.68 -8.04
CA HIS A 36 24.77 41.44 -7.33
C HIS A 36 23.74 40.34 -7.61
N ALA A 37 22.45 40.72 -7.75
CA ALA A 37 21.40 39.79 -8.16
C ALA A 37 21.62 39.27 -9.59
N VAL A 38 22.02 40.14 -10.53
CA VAL A 38 22.34 39.74 -11.92
C VAL A 38 23.50 38.75 -11.94
N ALA A 39 24.57 39.03 -11.20
CA ALA A 39 25.74 38.17 -11.18
C ALA A 39 25.44 36.81 -10.52
N LEU A 40 24.66 36.78 -9.43
CA LEU A 40 24.22 35.54 -8.81
C LEU A 40 23.29 34.73 -9.73
N ALA A 41 22.33 35.38 -10.38
CA ALA A 41 21.42 34.71 -11.32
C ALA A 41 22.16 34.03 -12.48
N LYS A 42 23.21 34.69 -12.98
CA LYS A 42 24.08 34.12 -14.01
C LYS A 42 24.88 32.92 -13.50
N ASP A 43 25.47 33.01 -12.31
CA ASP A 43 26.22 31.88 -11.73
C ASP A 43 25.34 30.65 -11.45
N LEU A 44 24.03 30.87 -11.25
CA LEU A 44 23.00 29.86 -11.03
C LEU A 44 22.29 29.41 -12.31
N ASP A 45 22.80 29.83 -13.48
CA ASP A 45 22.27 29.51 -14.80
C ASP A 45 20.76 29.78 -14.97
N HIS A 46 20.22 30.74 -14.20
CA HIS A 46 18.79 31.09 -14.22
C HIS A 46 17.81 29.94 -13.88
N LEU A 47 18.29 28.90 -13.20
CA LEU A 47 17.47 27.76 -12.78
C LEU A 47 16.55 28.16 -11.62
N PRO A 48 15.21 28.05 -11.75
CA PRO A 48 14.29 28.43 -10.69
C PRO A 48 14.57 27.75 -9.35
N LEU A 49 14.91 26.45 -9.38
CA LEU A 49 15.25 25.67 -8.19
C LEU A 49 16.55 26.15 -7.52
N ALA A 50 17.62 26.36 -8.31
CA ALA A 50 18.90 26.84 -7.79
C ALA A 50 18.78 28.26 -7.21
N LEU A 51 17.98 29.11 -7.86
CA LEU A 51 17.64 30.45 -7.38
C LEU A 51 16.85 30.41 -6.06
N ALA A 52 15.87 29.50 -5.95
CA ALA A 52 15.08 29.31 -4.74
C ALA A 52 15.95 28.84 -3.56
N GLN A 53 16.84 27.88 -3.80
CA GLN A 53 17.76 27.36 -2.78
C GLN A 53 18.79 28.42 -2.36
N ALA A 54 19.39 29.12 -3.32
CA ALA A 54 20.32 30.20 -3.02
C ALA A 54 19.65 31.33 -2.21
N ALA A 55 18.44 31.75 -2.60
CA ALA A 55 17.71 32.78 -1.87
C ALA A 55 17.35 32.34 -0.44
N ALA A 56 16.91 31.09 -0.28
CA ALA A 56 16.64 30.49 1.02
C ALA A 56 17.88 30.45 1.91
N PHE A 57 19.01 29.98 1.38
CA PHE A 57 20.29 29.93 2.09
C PHE A 57 20.78 31.32 2.51
N ILE A 58 20.72 32.30 1.60
CA ILE A 58 21.12 33.69 1.88
C ILE A 58 20.27 34.27 3.01
N ARG A 59 18.95 34.04 2.97
CA ARG A 59 18.01 34.47 4.01
C ARG A 59 18.28 33.78 5.34
N ASP A 60 18.46 32.47 5.32
CA ASP A 60 18.72 31.63 6.49
C ASP A 60 20.00 32.02 7.24
N ARG A 61 21.09 32.27 6.49
CA ARG A 61 22.42 32.59 7.03
C ARG A 61 22.71 34.07 7.14
N GLU A 62 21.73 34.90 6.84
CA GLU A 62 21.84 36.35 6.82
C GLU A 62 23.02 36.87 5.98
N LEU A 63 23.33 36.19 4.87
CA LEU A 63 24.42 36.55 3.98
C LEU A 63 23.98 37.60 2.95
N ASP A 64 24.95 38.18 2.22
CA ASP A 64 24.69 38.89 0.98
C ASP A 64 25.00 38.00 -0.25
N CYS A 65 24.55 38.44 -1.43
CA CYS A 65 24.79 37.69 -2.66
C CYS A 65 26.28 37.53 -2.99
N VAL A 66 27.15 38.44 -2.56
CA VAL A 66 28.59 38.38 -2.88
C VAL A 66 29.26 37.27 -2.05
N ALA A 67 28.95 37.21 -0.76
CA ALA A 67 29.42 36.19 0.15
C ALA A 67 28.93 34.80 -0.27
N TYR A 68 27.66 34.68 -0.69
CA TYR A 68 27.13 33.43 -1.21
C TYR A 68 27.86 32.96 -2.48
N ARG A 69 28.06 33.86 -3.46
CA ARG A 69 28.80 33.54 -4.69
C ARG A 69 30.23 33.05 -4.44
N ARG A 70 30.93 33.60 -3.45
CA ARG A 70 32.26 33.11 -3.06
C ARG A 70 32.21 31.66 -2.60
N ARG A 71 31.30 31.35 -1.66
CA ARG A 71 31.10 29.97 -1.18
C ARG A 71 30.71 29.01 -2.30
N LEU A 72 29.81 29.44 -3.20
CA LEU A 72 29.42 28.66 -4.37
C LEU A 72 30.61 28.37 -5.28
N GLY A 73 31.46 29.36 -5.53
CA GLY A 73 32.70 29.20 -6.30
C GLY A 73 33.65 28.19 -5.66
N ASP A 74 33.87 28.29 -4.34
CA ASP A 74 34.75 27.38 -3.60
C ASP A 74 34.26 25.92 -3.69
N VAL A 75 32.95 25.68 -3.58
CA VAL A 75 32.37 24.33 -3.71
C VAL A 75 32.47 23.81 -5.15
N ARG A 76 32.21 24.65 -6.16
CA ARG A 76 32.36 24.26 -7.57
C ARG A 76 33.78 23.83 -7.90
N LEU A 77 34.78 24.51 -7.33
CA LEU A 77 36.19 24.12 -7.47
C LEU A 77 36.46 22.76 -6.82
N ARG A 78 35.98 22.54 -5.58
CA ARG A 78 36.10 21.24 -4.90
C ARG A 78 35.46 20.09 -5.68
N LEU A 79 34.27 20.30 -6.26
CA LEU A 79 33.56 19.28 -7.04
C LEU A 79 34.25 18.97 -8.38
N ALA A 80 34.86 19.96 -9.02
CA ALA A 80 35.59 19.77 -10.28
C ALA A 80 36.81 18.85 -10.14
N ASP A 81 37.35 18.72 -8.92
CA ASP A 81 38.48 17.83 -8.62
C ASP A 81 38.06 16.36 -8.37
N VAL A 82 36.74 16.09 -8.22
CA VAL A 82 36.19 14.78 -7.81
C VAL A 82 35.33 14.13 -8.91
N VAL A 83 34.71 14.92 -9.79
CA VAL A 83 33.83 14.42 -10.86
C VAL A 83 34.65 14.15 -12.15
N PRO A 84 34.60 12.93 -12.75
CA PRO A 84 35.30 12.64 -14.00
C PRO A 84 34.72 13.44 -15.20
N PRO A 85 35.48 13.59 -16.32
CA PRO A 85 35.04 14.41 -17.45
C PRO A 85 33.86 13.79 -18.22
N GLU A 86 32.84 14.62 -18.45
CA GLU A 86 31.72 14.70 -19.42
C GLU A 86 31.15 13.48 -20.20
N ASP A 87 31.51 12.23 -19.93
CA ASP A 87 30.88 11.10 -20.64
C ASP A 87 29.67 10.53 -19.88
N GLY A 88 28.59 11.32 -19.80
CA GLY A 88 27.27 10.79 -19.40
C GLY A 88 26.22 11.82 -18.99
N LEU A 89 25.30 12.15 -19.91
CA LEU A 89 24.02 12.91 -19.83
C LEU A 89 24.03 14.44 -20.11
N PRO A 90 22.95 14.98 -20.75
CA PRO A 90 22.96 16.23 -21.51
C PRO A 90 22.55 17.50 -20.73
N ASP A 91 23.00 17.69 -19.49
CA ASP A 91 22.65 18.90 -18.71
C ASP A 91 23.89 19.73 -18.32
N ASN A 92 24.06 20.88 -18.99
CA ASN A 92 25.09 21.89 -18.73
C ASN A 92 25.02 22.53 -17.31
N HIS A 93 24.10 22.08 -16.46
CA HIS A 93 23.70 22.72 -15.20
C HIS A 93 24.00 21.88 -13.94
N ARG A 94 24.55 20.67 -14.10
CA ARG A 94 24.78 19.72 -13.01
C ARG A 94 25.69 20.26 -11.91
N THR A 95 26.82 20.86 -12.30
CA THR A 95 27.80 21.40 -11.35
C THR A 95 27.22 22.54 -10.51
N THR A 96 26.36 23.36 -11.11
CA THR A 96 25.69 24.47 -10.43
C THR A 96 24.70 23.96 -9.39
N LEU A 97 23.85 22.99 -9.74
CA LEU A 97 22.88 22.38 -8.83
C LEU A 97 23.56 21.60 -7.69
N ALA A 98 24.54 20.76 -8.02
CA ALA A 98 25.31 20.01 -7.03
C ALA A 98 25.97 20.94 -6.02
N ALA A 99 26.60 22.04 -6.48
CA ALA A 99 27.22 22.99 -5.56
C ALA A 99 26.21 23.73 -4.66
N THR A 100 25.01 24.07 -5.17
CA THR A 100 23.95 24.67 -4.34
C THR A 100 23.38 23.70 -3.31
N TRP A 101 23.27 22.41 -3.64
CA TRP A 101 22.81 21.37 -2.73
C TRP A 101 23.84 21.08 -1.65
N VAL A 102 25.09 20.81 -2.02
CA VAL A 102 26.19 20.56 -1.07
C VAL A 102 26.27 21.69 -0.05
N LEU A 103 26.19 22.96 -0.49
CA LEU A 103 26.17 24.09 0.44
C LEU A 103 25.00 24.03 1.42
N SER A 104 23.80 23.76 0.92
CA SER A 104 22.58 23.75 1.73
C SER A 104 22.55 22.56 2.69
N ILE A 105 23.02 21.39 2.28
CA ILE A 105 23.11 20.19 3.12
C ILE A 105 24.19 20.38 4.19
N GLU A 106 25.40 20.84 3.82
CA GLU A 106 26.46 21.20 4.79
C GLU A 106 25.98 22.25 5.81
N ALA A 107 25.09 23.16 5.38
CA ALA A 107 24.46 24.10 6.28
C ALA A 107 23.46 23.41 7.23
N ALA A 108 22.58 22.56 6.71
CA ALA A 108 21.61 21.83 7.52
C ALA A 108 22.29 21.01 8.62
N ASP A 109 23.37 20.28 8.30
CA ASP A 109 24.16 19.53 9.29
C ASP A 109 24.82 20.41 10.35
N LYS A 110 25.21 21.63 10.00
CA LYS A 110 25.79 22.58 10.97
C LYS A 110 24.73 23.23 11.88
N ALA A 111 23.47 23.21 11.48
CA ALA A 111 22.36 23.82 12.22
C ALA A 111 21.69 22.82 13.18
N GLY A 112 21.64 21.54 12.79
CA GLY A 112 21.20 20.43 13.65
C GLY A 112 22.38 19.65 14.24
N PRO A 113 22.10 18.50 14.90
CA PRO A 113 23.12 17.53 15.22
C PRO A 113 23.82 17.01 13.94
N PRO A 114 25.15 16.80 13.96
CA PRO A 114 25.89 16.39 12.76
C PRO A 114 25.36 15.07 12.16
N GLY A 115 25.23 15.02 10.82
CA GLY A 115 24.90 13.81 10.06
C GLY A 115 23.41 13.51 9.91
N LEU A 116 22.53 14.18 10.66
CA LEU A 116 21.08 13.94 10.59
C LEU A 116 20.48 14.40 9.26
N ALA A 117 20.94 15.53 8.72
CA ALA A 117 20.37 16.08 7.49
C ALA A 117 20.67 15.18 6.30
N HIS A 118 21.90 14.66 6.20
CA HIS A 118 22.26 13.65 5.21
C HIS A 118 21.43 12.37 5.38
N SER A 119 21.38 11.81 6.60
CA SER A 119 20.65 10.54 6.84
C SER A 119 19.17 10.62 6.46
N ILE A 120 18.50 11.75 6.74
CA ILE A 120 17.11 11.98 6.35
C ILE A 120 16.96 12.08 4.82
N LEU A 121 17.89 12.77 4.16
CA LEU A 121 17.88 12.93 2.70
C LEU A 121 18.18 11.61 1.98
N ASP A 122 19.08 10.78 2.53
CA ASP A 122 19.35 9.43 2.04
C ASP A 122 18.06 8.60 2.08
N LEU A 123 17.40 8.52 3.24
CA LEU A 123 16.14 7.78 3.38
C LEU A 123 15.04 8.29 2.44
N ALA A 124 14.96 9.61 2.25
CA ALA A 124 13.99 10.21 1.33
C ALA A 124 14.30 9.91 -0.15
N CYS A 125 15.53 9.55 -0.53
CA CYS A 125 15.92 9.44 -1.94
C CYS A 125 15.31 8.23 -2.68
N LEU A 126 14.86 7.20 -1.95
CA LEU A 126 14.28 5.98 -2.51
C LEU A 126 12.75 5.98 -2.54
N LEU A 127 12.13 7.07 -2.10
CA LEU A 127 10.69 7.16 -1.88
C LEU A 127 9.99 8.06 -2.91
N GLN A 128 8.66 8.08 -2.87
CA GLN A 128 7.88 8.92 -3.77
C GLN A 128 8.11 10.40 -3.43
N PRO A 129 8.52 11.25 -4.40
CA PRO A 129 8.91 12.64 -4.13
C PRO A 129 7.77 13.51 -3.56
N GLU A 130 6.52 13.27 -3.95
CA GLU A 130 5.40 14.16 -3.61
C GLU A 130 4.72 13.83 -2.28
N ALA A 131 4.92 12.63 -1.73
CA ALA A 131 4.10 12.11 -0.64
C ALA A 131 4.84 11.11 0.25
N ILE A 132 5.89 11.56 0.94
CA ILE A 132 6.57 10.75 1.95
C ILE A 132 5.84 10.95 3.30
N PRO A 133 5.35 9.88 3.96
CA PRO A 133 4.70 10.02 5.25
C PRO A 133 5.69 10.51 6.32
N LEU A 134 5.33 11.49 7.14
CA LEU A 134 6.21 11.95 8.23
C LEU A 134 6.56 10.81 9.21
N ALA A 135 5.57 9.93 9.48
CA ALA A 135 5.74 8.76 10.34
C ALA A 135 6.83 7.79 9.86
N PHE A 136 7.20 7.82 8.58
CA PHE A 136 8.30 7.02 8.04
C PHE A 136 9.62 7.36 8.72
N PHE A 137 9.92 8.66 8.88
CA PHE A 137 11.19 9.11 9.48
C PHE A 137 11.26 8.86 10.99
N THR A 138 10.12 8.64 11.64
CA THR A 138 10.03 8.34 13.08
C THR A 138 9.79 6.85 13.34
N SER A 139 9.85 6.01 12.31
CA SER A 139 9.81 4.55 12.48
C SER A 139 11.13 4.05 13.07
N THR A 140 11.08 2.89 13.72
CA THR A 140 12.26 2.29 14.36
C THR A 140 13.41 2.07 13.37
N PRO A 141 13.21 1.49 12.16
CA PRO A 141 14.29 1.31 11.20
C PRO A 141 14.92 2.64 10.73
N ALA A 142 14.09 3.67 10.51
CA ALA A 142 14.58 4.99 10.13
C ALA A 142 15.39 5.64 11.26
N ILE A 143 14.90 5.56 12.50
CA ILE A 143 15.59 6.07 13.69
C ILE A 143 16.93 5.35 13.89
N ASP A 144 16.95 4.02 13.74
CA ASP A 144 18.18 3.23 13.88
C ASP A 144 19.22 3.63 12.81
N TYR A 145 18.80 3.79 11.56
CA TYR A 145 19.68 4.25 10.48
C TYR A 145 20.22 5.67 10.72
N ILE A 146 19.36 6.60 11.15
CA ILE A 146 19.75 7.97 11.47
C ILE A 146 20.73 8.00 12.66
N THR A 147 20.51 7.16 13.67
CA THR A 147 21.35 7.07 14.87
C THR A 147 22.73 6.46 14.55
N LEU A 148 22.80 5.52 13.60
CA LEU A 148 24.07 4.95 13.16
C LEU A 148 24.95 5.97 12.40
N ASN A 149 24.32 6.90 11.68
CA ASN A 149 24.99 7.84 10.78
C ASN A 149 25.03 9.29 11.31
N GLY A 150 24.49 9.54 12.51
CA GLY A 150 24.48 10.88 13.11
C GLY A 150 24.14 10.89 14.61
N GLU A 151 24.18 12.09 15.21
CA GLU A 151 23.92 12.26 16.65
C GLU A 151 22.44 12.51 16.96
N LEU A 152 21.60 11.47 16.92
CA LEU A 152 20.20 11.59 17.34
C LEU A 152 20.09 11.55 18.88
N ARG A 153 19.57 12.62 19.51
CA ARG A 153 19.42 12.70 20.97
C ARG A 153 17.99 12.47 21.43
N GLN A 154 17.04 12.90 20.62
CA GLN A 154 15.60 12.79 20.86
C GLN A 154 14.86 12.82 19.52
N GLU A 155 13.67 12.21 19.47
CA GLU A 155 12.86 12.14 18.24
C GLU A 155 12.50 13.53 17.66
N SER A 156 12.34 14.55 18.51
CA SER A 156 12.08 15.93 18.06
C SER A 156 13.20 16.52 17.22
N ASP A 157 14.44 16.01 17.32
CA ASP A 157 15.55 16.47 16.50
C ASP A 157 15.29 16.17 15.01
N ILE A 158 14.56 15.09 14.68
CA ILE A 158 14.17 14.74 13.31
C ILE A 158 13.26 15.83 12.74
N LEU A 159 12.27 16.27 13.51
CA LEU A 159 11.36 17.34 13.11
C LEU A 159 12.09 18.67 12.95
N ASP A 160 13.02 19.00 13.85
CA ASP A 160 13.83 20.22 13.77
C ASP A 160 14.74 20.24 12.54
N VAL A 161 15.32 19.09 12.18
CA VAL A 161 16.12 18.95 10.96
C VAL A 161 15.23 19.03 9.71
N LEU A 162 14.05 18.39 9.70
CA LEU A 162 13.09 18.53 8.60
C LEU A 162 12.65 19.99 8.39
N HIS A 163 12.43 20.76 9.47
CA HIS A 163 12.17 22.20 9.36
C HIS A 163 13.36 23.00 8.83
N THR A 164 14.58 22.58 9.18
CA THR A 164 15.80 23.20 8.67
C THR A 164 15.96 22.94 7.17
N LEU A 165 15.73 21.69 6.74
CA LEU A 165 15.72 21.30 5.34
C LEU A 165 14.61 22.03 4.55
N ASP A 166 13.43 22.21 5.14
CA ASP A 166 12.31 22.98 4.58
C ASP A 166 12.68 24.45 4.38
N ARG A 167 13.26 25.09 5.41
CA ARG A 167 13.75 26.47 5.33
C ARG A 167 14.80 26.70 4.25
N LEU A 168 15.61 25.67 3.95
CA LEU A 168 16.66 25.67 2.93
C LEU A 168 16.15 25.23 1.54
N ASN A 169 14.86 24.95 1.38
CA ASN A 169 14.25 24.45 0.14
C ASN A 169 14.89 23.14 -0.37
N LEU A 170 15.26 22.24 0.55
CA LEU A 170 15.72 20.89 0.23
C LEU A 170 14.56 19.88 0.29
N VAL A 171 13.65 20.08 1.24
CA VAL A 171 12.38 19.35 1.35
C VAL A 171 11.24 20.34 1.50
N THR A 172 10.00 19.88 1.43
CA THR A 172 8.83 20.65 1.87
C THR A 172 8.12 19.85 2.94
N CYS A 173 8.05 20.38 4.16
CA CYS A 173 7.43 19.70 5.29
C CYS A 173 6.06 20.32 5.61
N ASN A 174 4.99 19.54 5.42
CA ASN A 174 3.64 19.97 5.77
C ASN A 174 3.14 19.22 6.99
N GLN A 175 3.23 19.86 8.16
CA GLN A 175 2.76 19.30 9.43
C GLN A 175 1.25 19.04 9.46
N ARG A 176 0.43 19.78 8.70
CA ARG A 176 -1.02 19.58 8.72
C ARG A 176 -1.44 18.30 8.02
N THR A 177 -0.72 17.93 6.96
CA THR A 177 -0.96 16.69 6.22
C THR A 177 -0.03 15.57 6.69
N ALA A 178 0.92 15.86 7.59
CA ALA A 178 1.99 14.94 8.00
C ALA A 178 2.76 14.35 6.81
N LEU A 179 3.05 15.20 5.81
CA LEU A 179 3.78 14.80 4.59
C LEU A 179 5.08 15.57 4.44
N VAL A 180 6.09 14.88 3.93
CA VAL A 180 7.34 15.44 3.46
C VAL A 180 7.41 15.26 1.96
N GLN A 181 7.78 16.32 1.26
CA GLN A 181 8.02 16.29 -0.18
C GLN A 181 9.49 16.58 -0.45
N THR A 182 10.05 15.98 -1.46
CA THR A 182 11.42 16.22 -1.89
C THR A 182 11.45 16.38 -3.41
N HIS A 183 12.38 17.17 -3.91
CA HIS A 183 12.48 17.38 -5.35
C HIS A 183 13.19 16.18 -6.01
N VAL A 184 12.65 15.66 -7.11
CA VAL A 184 13.19 14.49 -7.84
C VAL A 184 14.68 14.63 -8.16
N LEU A 185 15.12 15.84 -8.53
CA LEU A 185 16.53 16.12 -8.80
C LEU A 185 17.44 15.97 -7.57
N ILE A 186 16.96 16.32 -6.37
CA ILE A 186 17.71 16.16 -5.12
C ILE A 186 17.85 14.66 -4.82
N GLN A 187 16.74 13.91 -4.86
CA GLN A 187 16.76 12.46 -4.68
C GLN A 187 17.71 11.78 -5.67
N ARG A 188 17.65 12.17 -6.95
CA ARG A 188 18.53 11.63 -7.98
C ARG A 188 20.01 11.89 -7.69
N ALA A 189 20.36 13.11 -7.29
CA ALA A 189 21.74 13.47 -7.00
C ALA A 189 22.31 12.67 -5.84
N ILE A 190 21.53 12.49 -4.77
CA ILE A 190 21.92 11.65 -3.64
C ILE A 190 22.12 10.21 -4.10
N ARG A 191 21.20 9.66 -4.91
CA ARG A 191 21.33 8.29 -5.44
C ARG A 191 22.54 8.10 -6.35
N ASP A 192 22.89 9.09 -7.16
CA ASP A 192 24.06 9.03 -8.05
C ASP A 192 25.39 8.97 -7.26
N ASP A 193 25.39 9.43 -6.00
CA ASP A 193 26.55 9.40 -5.09
C ASP A 193 26.62 8.13 -4.21
N LEU A 194 25.56 7.30 -4.17
CA LEU A 194 25.52 6.06 -3.37
C LEU A 194 26.28 4.93 -4.07
N ASP A 195 27.10 4.20 -3.30
CA ASP A 195 27.61 2.91 -3.74
C ASP A 195 26.57 1.79 -3.59
N ALA A 196 26.86 0.61 -4.17
CA ALA A 196 25.93 -0.52 -4.18
C ALA A 196 25.61 -1.05 -2.77
N ASP A 197 26.59 -1.08 -1.87
CA ASP A 197 26.43 -1.63 -0.52
C ASP A 197 25.54 -0.69 0.33
N SER A 198 25.74 0.62 0.17
CA SER A 198 24.96 1.66 0.83
C SER A 198 23.54 1.71 0.28
N LEU A 199 23.35 1.54 -1.04
CA LEU A 199 22.01 1.39 -1.63
C LEU A 199 21.27 0.18 -1.06
N ASP A 200 21.95 -0.96 -0.90
CA ASP A 200 21.34 -2.18 -0.35
C ASP A 200 20.87 -2.01 1.10
N VAL A 201 21.72 -1.42 1.95
CA VAL A 201 21.36 -1.11 3.35
C VAL A 201 20.18 -0.15 3.38
N LEU A 202 20.26 0.95 2.62
CA LEU A 202 19.25 2.00 2.61
C LEU A 202 17.89 1.50 2.08
N ALA A 203 17.90 0.68 1.03
CA ALA A 203 16.70 0.12 0.44
C ALA A 203 15.95 -0.78 1.42
N ARG A 204 16.69 -1.61 2.16
CA ARG A 204 16.09 -2.45 3.20
C ARG A 204 15.55 -1.64 4.36
N THR A 205 16.33 -0.68 4.85
CA THR A 205 15.87 0.23 5.91
C THR A 205 14.59 0.95 5.50
N ALA A 206 14.52 1.46 4.27
CA ALA A 206 13.32 2.10 3.75
C ALA A 206 12.15 1.11 3.63
N ALA A 207 12.41 -0.13 3.21
CA ALA A 207 11.38 -1.14 3.09
C ALA A 207 10.82 -1.57 4.46
N ASP A 208 11.68 -1.74 5.46
CA ASP A 208 11.32 -2.04 6.85
C ASP A 208 10.53 -0.88 7.47
N ALA A 209 11.00 0.35 7.27
CA ALA A 209 10.32 1.56 7.76
C ALA A 209 8.92 1.72 7.15
N LEU A 210 8.76 1.48 5.83
CA LEU A 210 7.45 1.47 5.17
C LEU A 210 6.55 0.36 5.73
N LEU A 211 7.09 -0.84 5.95
CA LEU A 211 6.32 -1.97 6.47
C LEU A 211 5.86 -1.72 7.92
N GLU A 212 6.69 -1.11 8.76
CA GLU A 212 6.33 -0.76 10.14
C GLU A 212 5.17 0.22 10.21
N ILE A 213 5.14 1.23 9.33
CA ILE A 213 4.07 2.24 9.32
C ILE A 213 2.84 1.82 8.51
N TRP A 214 2.88 0.64 7.88
CA TRP A 214 1.81 0.08 7.06
C TRP A 214 1.12 -1.07 7.80
N PRO A 215 0.08 -0.79 8.60
CA PRO A 215 -0.63 -1.81 9.36
C PRO A 215 -1.25 -2.86 8.41
N GLU A 216 -1.48 -4.08 8.90
CA GLU A 216 -2.15 -5.16 8.14
C GLU A 216 -3.52 -4.75 7.60
N VAL A 217 -4.23 -3.90 8.35
CA VAL A 217 -5.46 -3.25 7.90
C VAL A 217 -5.24 -1.75 7.95
N GLU A 218 -5.24 -1.11 6.79
CA GLU A 218 -5.16 0.35 6.66
C GLU A 218 -6.56 0.89 6.34
N PRO A 219 -7.27 1.47 7.32
CA PRO A 219 -8.64 1.94 7.12
C PRO A 219 -8.71 3.20 6.25
N ASP A 220 -7.62 3.98 6.16
CA ASP A 220 -7.57 5.15 5.29
C ASP A 220 -7.02 4.79 3.91
N ARG A 221 -7.92 4.75 2.93
CA ARG A 221 -7.61 4.45 1.52
C ARG A 221 -6.57 5.39 0.90
N LEU A 222 -6.58 6.68 1.25
CA LEU A 222 -5.61 7.63 0.70
C LEU A 222 -4.22 7.35 1.26
N ARG A 223 -4.16 7.02 2.55
CA ARG A 223 -2.91 6.60 3.20
C ARG A 223 -2.39 5.29 2.63
N GLU A 224 -3.25 4.31 2.40
CA GLU A 224 -2.90 3.04 1.77
C GLU A 224 -2.34 3.25 0.34
N GLN A 225 -3.02 4.06 -0.48
CA GLN A 225 -2.56 4.44 -1.82
C GLN A 225 -1.18 5.10 -1.79
N MET A 226 -0.96 6.01 -0.83
CA MET A 226 0.33 6.68 -0.65
C MET A 226 1.44 5.70 -0.25
N LEU A 227 1.21 4.83 0.73
CA LEU A 227 2.19 3.84 1.19
C LEU A 227 2.56 2.89 0.04
N ARG A 228 1.56 2.44 -0.70
CA ARG A 228 1.74 1.62 -1.89
C ARG A 228 2.58 2.32 -2.95
N ALA A 229 2.30 3.59 -3.24
CA ALA A 229 3.04 4.32 -4.26
C ALA A 229 4.50 4.56 -3.86
N ASN A 230 4.80 4.78 -2.57
CA ASN A 230 6.17 4.78 -2.05
C ASN A 230 6.88 3.43 -2.24
N ALA A 231 6.21 2.32 -1.94
CA ALA A 231 6.77 0.99 -2.13
C ALA A 231 7.07 0.68 -3.60
N LEU A 232 6.21 1.10 -4.53
CA LEU A 232 6.43 0.93 -5.97
C LEU A 232 7.68 1.70 -6.46
N VAL A 233 7.86 2.95 -6.02
CA VAL A 233 9.07 3.73 -6.35
C VAL A 233 10.33 3.07 -5.79
N LEU A 234 10.25 2.52 -4.58
CA LEU A 234 11.35 1.77 -3.97
C LEU A 234 11.72 0.52 -4.79
N PHE A 235 10.73 -0.24 -5.28
CA PHE A 235 10.98 -1.43 -6.11
C PHE A 235 11.58 -1.10 -7.47
N GLU A 236 11.22 0.04 -8.06
CA GLU A 236 11.83 0.52 -9.30
C GLU A 236 13.29 0.93 -9.09
N THR A 237 13.60 1.50 -7.93
CA THR A 237 14.92 2.08 -7.63
C THR A 237 15.92 1.05 -7.08
N ALA A 238 15.48 0.10 -6.25
CA ALA A 238 16.35 -0.82 -5.50
C ALA A 238 15.90 -2.29 -5.62
N ARG A 239 15.75 -2.73 -6.87
CA ARG A 239 15.11 -4.00 -7.24
C ARG A 239 15.84 -5.25 -6.72
N THR A 240 17.16 -5.33 -6.87
CA THR A 240 17.95 -6.50 -6.45
C THR A 240 18.14 -6.55 -4.92
N SER A 241 18.26 -5.38 -4.30
CA SER A 241 18.47 -5.18 -2.85
C SER A 241 17.37 -5.81 -1.99
N LEU A 242 16.16 -5.89 -2.54
CA LEU A 242 14.97 -6.41 -1.86
C LEU A 242 14.69 -7.89 -2.16
N ILE A 243 15.55 -8.55 -2.94
CA ILE A 243 15.44 -10.00 -3.23
C ILE A 243 16.44 -10.81 -2.39
N GLU A 244 17.67 -10.35 -2.22
CA GLU A 244 18.73 -11.06 -1.48
C GLU A 244 18.99 -10.44 -0.11
N PRO A 245 19.25 -11.22 0.97
CA PRO A 245 19.32 -12.69 0.99
C PRO A 245 17.94 -13.35 1.11
N ARG A 246 16.89 -12.58 1.40
CA ARG A 246 15.49 -13.01 1.36
C ARG A 246 14.65 -11.90 0.75
N THR A 247 13.61 -12.32 0.04
CA THR A 247 12.66 -11.40 -0.57
C THR A 247 11.95 -10.61 0.52
N HIS A 248 11.96 -9.29 0.39
CA HIS A 248 11.41 -8.41 1.39
C HIS A 248 9.87 -8.53 1.44
N PRO A 249 9.24 -8.68 2.62
CA PRO A 249 7.78 -8.85 2.75
C PRO A 249 6.94 -7.69 2.19
N LEU A 250 7.54 -6.50 2.07
CA LEU A 250 6.90 -5.33 1.46
C LEU A 250 6.35 -5.62 0.06
N HIS A 251 7.00 -6.49 -0.72
CA HIS A 251 6.46 -6.92 -2.03
C HIS A 251 5.06 -7.50 -1.90
N PHE A 252 4.89 -8.44 -0.97
CA PHE A 252 3.62 -9.11 -0.72
C PHE A 252 2.58 -8.14 -0.15
N ARG A 253 2.97 -7.30 0.81
CA ARG A 253 2.08 -6.26 1.35
C ARG A 253 1.55 -5.32 0.25
N THR A 254 2.41 -4.92 -0.67
CA THR A 254 2.06 -4.05 -1.80
C THR A 254 1.09 -4.74 -2.75
N THR A 255 1.31 -6.02 -3.06
CA THR A 255 0.46 -6.78 -3.98
C THR A 255 -0.88 -7.14 -3.35
N ASP A 256 -0.91 -7.47 -2.06
CA ASP A 256 -2.16 -7.74 -1.33
C ASP A 256 -3.03 -6.49 -1.31
N SER A 257 -2.44 -5.32 -1.04
CA SER A 257 -3.12 -4.03 -1.12
C SER A 257 -3.66 -3.70 -2.53
N LEU A 258 -2.99 -4.14 -3.60
CA LEU A 258 -3.51 -4.01 -4.96
C LEU A 258 -4.71 -4.91 -5.21
N VAL A 259 -4.65 -6.17 -4.74
CA VAL A 259 -5.75 -7.14 -4.84
C VAL A 259 -6.95 -6.65 -4.05
N GLU A 260 -6.77 -6.16 -2.83
CA GLU A 260 -7.84 -5.58 -1.99
C GLU A 260 -8.48 -4.35 -2.65
N ALA A 261 -7.69 -3.55 -3.37
CA ALA A 261 -8.18 -2.42 -4.15
C ALA A 261 -8.82 -2.80 -5.50
N GLY A 262 -8.92 -4.10 -5.84
CA GLY A 262 -9.47 -4.60 -7.11
C GLY A 262 -8.53 -4.49 -8.32
N ASN A 263 -7.26 -4.15 -8.10
CA ASN A 263 -6.25 -3.97 -9.15
C ASN A 263 -5.47 -5.27 -9.44
N HIS A 264 -6.18 -6.35 -9.74
CA HIS A 264 -5.63 -7.69 -9.96
C HIS A 264 -4.58 -7.75 -11.08
N ASP A 265 -4.77 -6.99 -12.16
CA ASP A 265 -3.83 -6.92 -13.28
C ASP A 265 -2.47 -6.33 -12.86
N ALA A 266 -2.49 -5.25 -12.08
CA ALA A 266 -1.29 -4.60 -11.59
C ALA A 266 -0.54 -5.51 -10.61
N ALA A 267 -1.26 -6.16 -9.68
CA ALA A 267 -0.68 -7.13 -8.76
C ALA A 267 -0.01 -8.29 -9.52
N THR A 268 -0.71 -8.86 -10.50
CA THR A 268 -0.20 -9.95 -11.34
C THR A 268 1.05 -9.54 -12.12
N ALA A 269 1.07 -8.33 -12.69
CA ALA A 269 2.24 -7.83 -13.43
C ALA A 269 3.48 -7.71 -12.53
N ILE A 270 3.33 -7.14 -11.33
CA ILE A 270 4.42 -6.98 -10.35
C ILE A 270 4.92 -8.36 -9.88
N LEU A 271 4.01 -9.28 -9.55
CA LEU A 271 4.37 -10.61 -9.07
C LEU A 271 5.07 -11.46 -10.14
N ARG A 272 4.67 -11.35 -11.42
CA ARG A 272 5.37 -12.00 -12.54
C ARG A 272 6.79 -11.47 -12.70
N GLN A 273 6.97 -10.16 -12.58
CA GLN A 273 8.28 -9.54 -12.66
C GLN A 273 9.18 -9.98 -11.50
N LEU A 274 8.66 -9.93 -10.27
CA LEU A 274 9.36 -10.39 -9.07
C LEU A 274 9.77 -11.86 -9.20
N LEU A 275 8.85 -12.74 -9.63
CA LEU A 275 9.14 -14.17 -9.79
C LEU A 275 10.22 -14.43 -10.84
N ALA A 276 10.23 -13.68 -11.95
CA ALA A 276 11.26 -13.79 -12.97
C ALA A 276 12.65 -13.40 -12.42
N GLU A 277 12.71 -12.36 -11.59
CA GLU A 277 13.94 -11.91 -10.95
C GLU A 277 14.42 -12.87 -9.87
N GLN A 278 13.54 -13.32 -8.98
CA GLN A 278 13.82 -14.36 -7.98
C GLN A 278 14.33 -15.64 -8.64
N THR A 279 13.68 -16.09 -9.72
CA THR A 279 14.10 -17.30 -10.45
C THR A 279 15.53 -17.17 -11.00
N ARG A 280 15.91 -15.97 -11.45
CA ARG A 280 17.27 -15.70 -11.96
C ARG A 280 18.32 -15.63 -10.83
N ILE A 281 17.95 -15.09 -9.68
CA ILE A 281 18.88 -14.76 -8.59
C ILE A 281 18.99 -15.92 -7.58
N ILE A 282 17.87 -16.28 -6.95
CA ILE A 282 17.79 -17.28 -5.87
C ILE A 282 17.26 -18.65 -6.34
N GLY A 283 16.69 -18.73 -7.54
CA GLY A 283 16.20 -19.96 -8.17
C GLY A 283 14.72 -20.24 -7.94
N ALA A 284 14.13 -21.06 -8.83
CA ALA A 284 12.69 -21.37 -8.82
C ALA A 284 12.22 -22.22 -7.62
N ASP A 285 13.13 -23.03 -7.06
CA ASP A 285 12.84 -23.93 -5.93
C ASP A 285 13.03 -23.24 -4.56
N HIS A 286 13.45 -21.98 -4.53
CA HIS A 286 13.60 -21.24 -3.27
C HIS A 286 12.24 -20.95 -2.62
N ALA A 287 12.18 -20.97 -1.28
CA ALA A 287 10.94 -20.76 -0.53
C ALA A 287 10.24 -19.44 -0.92
N ASP A 288 10.99 -18.36 -1.09
CA ASP A 288 10.43 -17.06 -1.51
C ASP A 288 9.81 -17.10 -2.91
N SER A 289 10.39 -17.87 -3.84
CA SER A 289 9.83 -18.08 -5.18
C SER A 289 8.49 -18.84 -5.10
N LEU A 290 8.37 -19.82 -4.19
CA LEU A 290 7.12 -20.53 -3.93
C LEU A 290 6.07 -19.60 -3.29
N THR A 291 6.49 -18.69 -2.40
CA THR A 291 5.63 -17.64 -1.82
C THR A 291 5.09 -16.71 -2.90
N THR A 292 5.94 -16.19 -3.77
CA THR A 292 5.52 -15.34 -4.89
C THR A 292 4.55 -16.06 -5.83
N ARG A 293 4.78 -17.36 -6.11
CA ARG A 293 3.86 -18.17 -6.93
C ARG A 293 2.47 -18.29 -6.32
N ARG A 294 2.37 -18.39 -4.99
CA ARG A 294 1.07 -18.39 -4.30
C ARG A 294 0.36 -17.06 -4.46
N HIS A 295 1.03 -15.95 -4.12
CA HIS A 295 0.44 -14.61 -4.29
C HIS A 295 0.04 -14.34 -5.74
N LEU A 296 0.82 -14.85 -6.72
CA LEU A 296 0.47 -14.76 -8.13
C LEU A 296 -0.80 -15.54 -8.46
N ALA A 297 -0.97 -16.74 -7.92
CA ALA A 297 -2.20 -17.52 -8.09
C ALA A 297 -3.40 -16.83 -7.42
N ASP A 298 -3.22 -16.22 -6.24
CA ASP A 298 -4.25 -15.43 -5.56
C ASP A 298 -4.68 -14.22 -6.40
N ALA A 299 -3.71 -13.48 -6.97
CA ALA A 299 -3.99 -12.32 -7.83
C ALA A 299 -4.67 -12.70 -9.15
N LEU A 300 -4.53 -13.94 -9.62
CA LEU A 300 -5.18 -14.45 -10.83
C LEU A 300 -6.64 -14.85 -10.62
N GLU A 301 -7.10 -15.03 -9.38
CA GLU A 301 -8.41 -15.64 -9.09
C GLU A 301 -9.56 -14.93 -9.80
N GLU A 302 -9.64 -13.60 -9.70
CA GLU A 302 -10.72 -12.80 -10.30
C GLU A 302 -10.63 -12.72 -11.83
N ASN A 303 -9.42 -12.84 -12.39
CA ASN A 303 -9.17 -12.66 -13.81
C ASN A 303 -9.26 -13.97 -14.61
N ASP A 304 -8.70 -15.05 -14.07
CA ASP A 304 -8.65 -16.38 -14.68
C ASP A 304 -8.62 -17.46 -13.58
N PRO A 305 -9.81 -17.84 -13.04
CA PRO A 305 -9.91 -18.87 -12.00
C PRO A 305 -9.33 -20.23 -12.43
N ARG A 306 -9.35 -20.53 -13.73
CA ARG A 306 -8.83 -21.80 -14.26
C ARG A 306 -7.31 -21.81 -14.23
N GLU A 307 -6.67 -20.72 -14.64
CA GLU A 307 -5.22 -20.60 -14.54
C GLU A 307 -4.78 -20.50 -13.07
N ALA A 308 -5.55 -19.84 -12.19
CA ALA A 308 -5.29 -19.83 -10.76
C ALA A 308 -5.30 -21.24 -10.16
N ALA A 309 -6.32 -22.05 -10.46
CA ALA A 309 -6.40 -23.46 -10.04
C ALA A 309 -5.23 -24.30 -10.58
N ALA A 310 -4.87 -24.12 -11.85
CA ALA A 310 -3.74 -24.80 -12.47
C ALA A 310 -2.39 -24.38 -11.83
N ALA A 311 -2.23 -23.09 -11.51
CA ALA A 311 -1.04 -22.56 -10.84
C ALA A 311 -0.89 -23.14 -9.42
N TYR A 312 -1.98 -23.24 -8.67
CA TYR A 312 -2.02 -23.89 -7.36
C TYR A 312 -1.69 -25.38 -7.43
N GLY A 313 -2.19 -26.10 -8.44
CA GLY A 313 -1.84 -27.50 -8.68
C GLY A 313 -0.33 -27.68 -8.90
N ARG A 314 0.26 -26.88 -9.80
CA ARG A 314 1.72 -26.90 -10.04
C ARG A 314 2.53 -26.51 -8.79
N LEU A 315 2.04 -25.53 -8.03
CA LEU A 315 2.67 -25.12 -6.78
C LEU A 315 2.65 -26.25 -5.75
N LEU A 316 1.52 -26.96 -5.61
CA LEU A 316 1.40 -28.08 -4.69
C LEU A 316 2.40 -29.20 -5.00
N ASP A 317 2.52 -29.58 -6.27
CA ASP A 317 3.48 -30.61 -6.71
C ASP A 317 4.91 -30.24 -6.30
N ASP A 318 5.29 -28.97 -6.50
CA ASP A 318 6.61 -28.46 -6.11
C ASP A 318 6.77 -28.37 -4.58
N CYS A 319 5.75 -27.93 -3.84
CA CYS A 319 5.80 -27.88 -2.38
C CYS A 319 5.97 -29.28 -1.76
N VAL A 320 5.26 -30.28 -2.30
CA VAL A 320 5.41 -31.68 -1.88
C VAL A 320 6.81 -32.19 -2.19
N ARG A 321 7.36 -31.87 -3.38
CA ARG A 321 8.71 -32.28 -3.78
C ARG A 321 9.82 -31.63 -2.94
N ILE A 322 9.71 -30.33 -2.66
CA ILE A 322 10.77 -29.52 -2.04
C ILE A 322 10.71 -29.56 -0.51
N MET A 323 9.52 -29.32 0.07
CA MET A 323 9.33 -29.19 1.52
C MET A 323 8.71 -30.43 2.15
N GLY A 324 8.15 -31.33 1.35
CA GLY A 324 7.44 -32.52 1.81
C GLY A 324 5.95 -32.27 2.06
N PRO A 325 5.15 -33.36 2.12
CA PRO A 325 3.69 -33.29 2.24
C PRO A 325 3.18 -32.76 3.59
N GLY A 326 4.01 -32.81 4.63
CA GLY A 326 3.66 -32.38 5.98
C GLY A 326 4.14 -30.97 6.35
N HIS A 327 4.80 -30.25 5.45
CA HIS A 327 5.23 -28.88 5.75
C HIS A 327 4.02 -27.95 5.85
N PRO A 328 3.97 -26.99 6.81
CA PRO A 328 2.82 -26.09 6.98
C PRO A 328 2.41 -25.38 5.68
N TYR A 329 3.39 -24.90 4.91
CA TYR A 329 3.13 -24.26 3.62
C TYR A 329 2.51 -25.22 2.58
N THR A 330 2.91 -26.50 2.58
CA THR A 330 2.31 -27.52 1.71
C THR A 330 0.86 -27.79 2.12
N LEU A 331 0.55 -27.80 3.42
CA LEU A 331 -0.81 -27.98 3.93
C LEU A 331 -1.73 -26.80 3.56
N VAL A 332 -1.23 -25.57 3.67
CA VAL A 332 -1.93 -24.37 3.17
C VAL A 332 -2.19 -24.52 1.66
N THR A 333 -1.18 -24.89 0.88
CA THR A 333 -1.32 -25.07 -0.58
C THR A 333 -2.32 -26.18 -0.93
N ARG A 334 -2.35 -27.28 -0.16
CA ARG A 334 -3.37 -28.35 -0.31
C ARG A 334 -4.77 -27.79 -0.08
N CYS A 335 -4.97 -26.98 0.96
CA CYS A 335 -6.26 -26.34 1.24
C CYS A 335 -6.73 -25.51 0.04
N GLU A 336 -5.84 -24.68 -0.50
CA GLU A 336 -6.15 -23.82 -1.66
C GLU A 336 -6.45 -24.61 -2.94
N VAL A 337 -5.75 -25.73 -3.18
CA VAL A 337 -6.06 -26.65 -4.29
C VAL A 337 -7.42 -27.31 -4.11
N VAL A 338 -7.75 -27.78 -2.90
CA VAL A 338 -9.06 -28.41 -2.64
C VAL A 338 -10.19 -27.40 -2.86
N LYS A 339 -10.07 -26.16 -2.37
CA LYS A 339 -11.08 -25.10 -2.57
C LYS A 339 -11.38 -24.86 -4.05
N ARG A 340 -10.35 -24.77 -4.90
CA ARG A 340 -10.48 -24.40 -6.31
C ARG A 340 -10.90 -25.53 -7.24
N ASN A 341 -10.53 -26.77 -6.89
CA ASN A 341 -10.94 -27.96 -7.65
C ASN A 341 -12.26 -28.55 -7.18
N ALA A 342 -12.84 -27.99 -6.13
CA ALA A 342 -14.09 -28.49 -5.60
C ALA A 342 -15.24 -28.14 -6.54
N ASP A 343 -16.11 -29.12 -6.75
CA ASP A 343 -17.29 -28.99 -7.58
C ASP A 343 -18.49 -28.72 -6.67
N HIS A 344 -19.10 -27.55 -6.82
CA HIS A 344 -20.29 -27.17 -6.06
C HIS A 344 -21.50 -28.05 -6.41
N ASP A 345 -21.52 -28.71 -7.58
CA ASP A 345 -22.56 -29.68 -7.92
C ASP A 345 -22.37 -31.02 -7.17
N TYR A 346 -21.16 -31.29 -6.64
CA TYR A 346 -20.82 -32.52 -5.93
C TYR A 346 -20.00 -32.24 -4.64
N PRO A 347 -20.59 -31.54 -3.65
CA PRO A 347 -19.89 -31.08 -2.45
C PRO A 347 -19.31 -32.22 -1.60
N GLN A 348 -19.85 -33.43 -1.69
CA GLN A 348 -19.34 -34.61 -0.97
C GLN A 348 -17.89 -34.95 -1.29
N HIS A 349 -17.41 -34.68 -2.51
CA HIS A 349 -16.00 -34.92 -2.85
C HIS A 349 -15.09 -33.90 -2.16
N ALA A 350 -15.51 -32.64 -2.10
CA ALA A 350 -14.78 -31.58 -1.40
C ALA A 350 -14.73 -31.86 0.09
N LEU A 351 -15.88 -32.20 0.71
CA LEU A 351 -15.98 -32.58 2.12
C LEU A 351 -14.99 -33.69 2.48
N ALA A 352 -14.96 -34.79 1.74
CA ALA A 352 -14.03 -35.90 2.01
C ALA A 352 -12.55 -35.47 1.95
N ARG A 353 -12.20 -34.57 1.02
CA ARG A 353 -10.84 -34.04 0.89
C ARG A 353 -10.47 -33.08 2.02
N PHE A 354 -11.40 -32.23 2.45
CA PHE A 354 -11.19 -31.35 3.60
C PHE A 354 -11.12 -32.13 4.91
N GLU A 355 -11.90 -33.21 5.08
CA GLU A 355 -11.81 -34.10 6.24
C GLU A 355 -10.44 -34.79 6.32
N GLU A 356 -9.95 -35.32 5.19
CA GLU A 356 -8.61 -35.90 5.09
C GLU A 356 -7.53 -34.87 5.45
N LEU A 357 -7.59 -33.68 4.86
CA LEU A 357 -6.65 -32.60 5.10
C LEU A 357 -6.71 -32.11 6.56
N LEU A 358 -7.89 -31.98 7.14
CA LEU A 358 -8.09 -31.58 8.53
C LEU A 358 -7.46 -32.61 9.49
N GLY A 359 -7.61 -33.91 9.19
CA GLY A 359 -6.95 -34.98 9.94
C GLY A 359 -5.42 -34.85 9.92
N ASP A 360 -4.85 -34.54 8.75
CA ASP A 360 -3.42 -34.27 8.60
C ASP A 360 -2.97 -33.03 9.38
N CYS A 361 -3.69 -31.90 9.24
CA CYS A 361 -3.37 -30.65 9.94
C CYS A 361 -3.44 -30.82 11.46
N ARG A 362 -4.50 -31.47 11.99
CA ARG A 362 -4.62 -31.77 13.43
C ARG A 362 -3.48 -32.63 13.95
N ARG A 363 -3.01 -33.61 13.18
CA ARG A 363 -1.92 -34.50 13.55
C ARG A 363 -0.55 -33.80 13.52
N ILE A 364 -0.33 -32.91 12.56
CA ILE A 364 0.99 -32.32 12.29
C ILE A 364 1.17 -30.99 13.03
N LEU A 365 0.18 -30.09 12.95
CA LEU A 365 0.23 -28.73 13.47
C LEU A 365 -0.48 -28.60 14.82
N GLY A 366 -1.45 -29.47 15.08
CA GLY A 366 -2.31 -29.42 16.25
C GLY A 366 -3.67 -28.78 15.96
N PRO A 367 -4.65 -28.96 16.87
CA PRO A 367 -6.04 -28.55 16.65
C PRO A 367 -6.26 -27.02 16.63
N ASP A 368 -5.47 -26.27 17.39
CA ASP A 368 -5.60 -24.81 17.54
C ASP A 368 -4.64 -24.02 16.62
N ASP A 369 -3.89 -24.70 15.73
CA ASP A 369 -3.02 -24.02 14.77
C ASP A 369 -3.84 -23.21 13.75
N PRO A 370 -3.41 -21.99 13.35
CA PRO A 370 -4.14 -21.16 12.38
C PRO A 370 -4.47 -21.87 11.06
N VAL A 371 -3.59 -22.73 10.55
CA VAL A 371 -3.84 -23.48 9.32
C VAL A 371 -4.92 -24.54 9.55
N THR A 372 -4.88 -25.23 10.70
CA THR A 372 -5.92 -26.21 11.09
C THR A 372 -7.28 -25.54 11.21
N LEU A 373 -7.35 -24.38 11.88
CA LEU A 373 -8.58 -23.60 12.00
C LEU A 373 -9.09 -23.12 10.64
N GLY A 374 -8.20 -22.67 9.76
CA GLY A 374 -8.55 -22.28 8.39
C GLY A 374 -9.12 -23.42 7.56
N VAL A 375 -8.58 -24.63 7.68
CA VAL A 375 -9.14 -25.83 7.02
C VAL A 375 -10.50 -26.21 7.62
N HIS A 376 -10.65 -26.10 8.95
CA HIS A 376 -11.91 -26.39 9.63
C HIS A 376 -13.02 -25.41 9.23
N ALA A 377 -12.70 -24.11 9.13
CA ALA A 377 -13.60 -23.09 8.60
C ALA A 377 -13.98 -23.32 7.13
N ALA A 378 -13.06 -23.82 6.31
CA ALA A 378 -13.34 -24.19 4.93
C ALA A 378 -14.32 -25.39 4.88
N LEU A 379 -14.12 -26.40 5.73
CA LEU A 379 -15.05 -27.53 5.85
C LEU A 379 -16.46 -27.07 6.25
N ALA A 380 -16.59 -26.08 7.13
CA ALA A 380 -17.88 -25.50 7.49
C ALA A 380 -18.60 -24.82 6.32
N ASN A 381 -17.89 -24.08 5.46
CA ASN A 381 -18.49 -23.54 4.22
C ASN A 381 -19.07 -24.67 3.36
N TRP A 382 -18.30 -25.75 3.16
CA TRP A 382 -18.75 -26.90 2.36
C TRP A 382 -19.92 -27.67 2.98
N HIS A 383 -20.01 -27.72 4.31
CA HIS A 383 -21.20 -28.22 4.97
C HIS A 383 -22.41 -27.32 4.68
N GLY A 384 -22.25 -26.01 4.70
CA GLY A 384 -23.28 -25.05 4.31
C GLY A 384 -23.78 -25.25 2.88
N ASP A 385 -22.85 -25.32 1.90
CA ASP A 385 -23.16 -25.55 0.49
C ASP A 385 -23.90 -26.89 0.27
N ALA A 386 -23.57 -27.91 1.07
CA ALA A 386 -24.25 -29.20 1.04
C ALA A 386 -25.62 -29.21 1.78
N GLY A 387 -26.04 -28.08 2.36
CA GLY A 387 -27.26 -27.95 3.16
C GLY A 387 -27.18 -28.52 4.58
N HIS A 388 -25.98 -28.90 5.05
CA HIS A 388 -25.73 -29.40 6.40
C HIS A 388 -25.52 -28.24 7.40
N PHE A 389 -26.49 -27.33 7.49
CA PHE A 389 -26.35 -26.08 8.24
C PHE A 389 -26.05 -26.26 9.73
N ASP A 390 -26.60 -27.27 10.39
CA ASP A 390 -26.33 -27.54 11.82
C ASP A 390 -24.84 -27.86 12.05
N MET A 391 -24.25 -28.70 11.19
CA MET A 391 -22.83 -29.04 11.24
C MET A 391 -21.96 -27.82 10.96
N ALA A 392 -22.29 -27.04 9.92
CA ALA A 392 -21.56 -25.82 9.59
C ALA A 392 -21.57 -24.82 10.76
N ASN A 393 -22.72 -24.66 11.41
CA ASN A 393 -22.90 -23.76 12.55
C ASN A 393 -22.09 -24.21 13.77
N GLU A 394 -22.10 -25.51 14.10
CA GLU A 394 -21.26 -26.06 15.18
C GLU A 394 -19.77 -25.82 14.92
N VAL A 395 -19.28 -26.17 13.73
CA VAL A 395 -17.87 -25.96 13.36
C VAL A 395 -17.50 -24.47 13.42
N TYR A 396 -18.33 -23.58 12.88
CA TYR A 396 -18.03 -22.14 12.93
C TYR A 396 -18.00 -21.59 14.35
N ARG A 397 -18.85 -22.07 15.27
CA ARG A 397 -18.78 -21.68 16.69
C ARG A 397 -17.49 -22.13 17.35
N GLU A 398 -17.05 -23.37 17.06
CA GLU A 398 -15.77 -23.88 17.58
C GLU A 398 -14.58 -23.08 17.06
N VAL A 399 -14.52 -22.84 15.75
CA VAL A 399 -13.46 -22.04 15.13
C VAL A 399 -13.47 -20.62 15.67
N LEU A 400 -14.64 -19.97 15.74
CA LEU A 400 -14.76 -18.60 16.26
C LEU A 400 -14.27 -18.51 17.70
N ALA A 401 -14.59 -19.50 18.53
CA ALA A 401 -14.12 -19.53 19.92
C ALA A 401 -12.59 -19.70 20.00
N ALA A 402 -11.99 -20.51 19.13
CA ALA A 402 -10.53 -20.67 19.06
C ALA A 402 -9.83 -19.41 18.55
N GLU A 403 -10.31 -18.82 17.45
CA GLU A 403 -9.76 -17.60 16.86
C GLU A 403 -9.91 -16.40 17.81
N THR A 404 -11.03 -16.29 18.52
CA THR A 404 -11.21 -15.24 19.55
C THR A 404 -10.19 -15.36 20.68
N ARG A 405 -9.82 -16.59 21.08
CA ARG A 405 -8.76 -16.80 22.10
C ARG A 405 -7.37 -16.50 21.55
N LEU A 406 -7.11 -16.87 20.29
CA LEU A 406 -5.77 -16.79 19.70
C LEU A 406 -5.42 -15.39 19.19
N PHE A 407 -6.36 -14.73 18.52
CA PHE A 407 -6.15 -13.46 17.84
C PHE A 407 -6.93 -12.30 18.45
N GLY A 408 -7.98 -12.59 19.23
CA GLY A 408 -8.91 -11.60 19.75
C GLY A 408 -10.16 -11.42 18.86
N PRO A 409 -11.20 -10.73 19.37
CA PRO A 409 -12.48 -10.57 18.69
C PRO A 409 -12.41 -9.67 17.45
N ASP A 410 -11.51 -8.69 17.46
CA ASP A 410 -11.39 -7.68 16.40
C ASP A 410 -10.45 -8.10 15.25
N HIS A 411 -9.82 -9.27 15.37
CA HIS A 411 -8.89 -9.72 14.35
C HIS A 411 -9.61 -10.00 13.01
N PRO A 412 -9.03 -9.65 11.85
CA PRO A 412 -9.64 -9.87 10.54
C PRO A 412 -10.16 -11.28 10.29
N THR A 413 -9.40 -12.29 10.72
CA THR A 413 -9.82 -13.71 10.61
C THR A 413 -11.05 -14.01 11.46
N THR A 414 -11.07 -13.56 12.72
CA THR A 414 -12.19 -13.76 13.66
C THR A 414 -13.48 -13.11 13.14
N LEU A 415 -13.38 -11.87 12.66
CA LEU A 415 -14.51 -11.14 12.07
C LEU A 415 -15.04 -11.83 10.80
N ARG A 416 -14.16 -12.42 9.99
CA ARG A 416 -14.57 -13.21 8.80
C ARG A 416 -15.32 -14.47 9.21
N THR A 417 -14.82 -15.21 10.19
CA THR A 417 -15.50 -16.40 10.72
C THR A 417 -16.86 -16.05 11.30
N ARG A 418 -16.98 -14.91 12.02
CA ARG A 418 -18.26 -14.40 12.51
C ARG A 418 -19.22 -14.04 11.38
N ASN A 419 -18.75 -13.38 10.32
CA ASN A 419 -19.59 -13.10 9.14
C ASN A 419 -20.14 -14.39 8.53
N ASN A 420 -19.29 -15.40 8.31
CA ASN A 420 -19.71 -16.66 7.71
C ASN A 420 -20.69 -17.42 8.62
N LEU A 421 -20.49 -17.39 9.94
CA LEU A 421 -21.41 -17.95 10.91
C LEU A 421 -22.81 -17.29 10.80
N LEU A 422 -22.88 -15.97 10.66
CA LEU A 422 -24.15 -15.27 10.48
C LEU A 422 -24.82 -15.63 9.14
N CYS A 423 -24.05 -15.77 8.06
CA CYS A 423 -24.57 -16.20 6.77
C CYS A 423 -25.20 -17.60 6.86
N ILE A 424 -24.48 -18.57 7.45
CA ILE A 424 -25.01 -19.93 7.69
C ILE A 424 -26.29 -19.91 8.54
N GLN A 425 -26.34 -19.07 9.57
CA GLN A 425 -27.52 -18.94 10.41
C GLN A 425 -28.72 -18.37 9.63
N GLN A 426 -28.48 -17.37 8.78
CA GLN A 426 -29.50 -16.82 7.90
C GLN A 426 -30.01 -17.87 6.91
N ASP A 427 -29.12 -18.54 6.18
CA ASP A 427 -29.47 -19.55 5.17
C ASP A 427 -30.21 -20.75 5.76
N SER A 428 -29.92 -21.10 7.01
CA SER A 428 -30.61 -22.17 7.73
C SER A 428 -32.05 -21.82 8.14
N GLY A 429 -32.48 -20.56 7.96
CA GLY A 429 -33.78 -20.07 8.40
C GLY A 429 -33.93 -20.00 9.93
N MET A 430 -32.81 -20.02 10.68
CA MET A 430 -32.85 -19.79 12.12
C MET A 430 -33.37 -18.37 12.37
N THR A 431 -34.47 -18.26 13.13
CA THR A 431 -35.07 -16.99 13.57
C THR A 431 -34.20 -16.29 14.62
N LEU A 432 -33.00 -15.89 14.23
CA LEU A 432 -32.29 -14.78 14.88
C LEU A 432 -32.79 -13.48 14.23
N ASP A 433 -32.77 -12.38 14.96
CA ASP A 433 -32.87 -11.06 14.33
C ASP A 433 -31.54 -10.81 13.59
N GLY A 434 -31.36 -11.48 12.45
CA GLY A 434 -30.13 -11.46 11.65
C GLY A 434 -29.73 -10.03 11.28
N SER A 435 -30.71 -9.14 11.12
CA SER A 435 -30.50 -7.72 10.90
C SER A 435 -29.75 -7.03 12.05
N VAL A 436 -30.02 -7.41 13.31
CA VAL A 436 -29.31 -6.87 14.48
C VAL A 436 -27.87 -7.38 14.51
N SER A 437 -27.67 -8.69 14.34
CA SER A 437 -26.32 -9.27 14.36
C SER A 437 -25.43 -8.77 13.21
N PHE A 438 -25.97 -8.64 12.00
CA PHE A 438 -25.22 -8.04 10.89
C PHE A 438 -24.98 -6.54 11.11
N ARG A 439 -25.87 -5.80 11.77
CA ARG A 439 -25.64 -4.38 12.10
C ARG A 439 -24.47 -4.20 13.06
N GLU A 440 -24.42 -4.98 14.13
CA GLU A 440 -23.27 -5.01 15.05
C GLU A 440 -21.98 -5.37 14.31
N LEU A 441 -22.04 -6.36 13.43
CA LEU A 441 -20.87 -6.77 12.65
C LEU A 441 -20.41 -5.68 11.67
N VAL A 442 -21.33 -4.95 11.04
CA VAL A 442 -21.00 -3.78 10.20
C VAL A 442 -20.28 -2.69 11.01
N GLU A 443 -20.70 -2.43 12.25
CA GLU A 443 -20.03 -1.45 13.12
C GLU A 443 -18.60 -1.90 13.47
N GLU A 444 -18.41 -3.19 13.74
CA GLU A 444 -17.09 -3.79 14.00
C GLU A 444 -16.18 -3.72 12.77
N TYR A 445 -16.67 -4.12 11.60
CA TYR A 445 -15.93 -4.00 10.34
C TYR A 445 -15.61 -2.54 9.99
N THR A 446 -16.54 -1.62 10.20
CA THR A 446 -16.32 -0.19 9.97
C THR A 446 -15.24 0.37 10.90
N ARG A 447 -15.19 -0.09 12.15
CA ARG A 447 -14.17 0.34 13.11
C ARG A 447 -12.78 -0.22 12.77
N VAL A 448 -12.70 -1.47 12.32
CA VAL A 448 -11.42 -2.14 12.05
C VAL A 448 -10.87 -1.78 10.67
N PHE A 449 -11.72 -1.86 9.63
CA PHE A 449 -11.31 -1.70 8.23
C PHE A 449 -11.70 -0.35 7.63
N GLY A 450 -12.54 0.44 8.29
CA GLY A 450 -13.15 1.63 7.70
C GLY A 450 -14.42 1.32 6.89
N PRO A 451 -15.22 2.36 6.57
CA PRO A 451 -16.53 2.21 5.94
C PRO A 451 -16.47 1.76 4.47
N ASP A 452 -15.37 2.05 3.79
CA ASP A 452 -15.19 1.84 2.35
C ASP A 452 -14.45 0.54 2.01
N HIS A 453 -13.99 -0.19 3.01
CA HIS A 453 -13.23 -1.42 2.78
C HIS A 453 -14.10 -2.50 2.14
N PRO A 454 -13.60 -3.29 1.17
CA PRO A 454 -14.38 -4.30 0.46
C PRO A 454 -15.17 -5.23 1.40
N ARG A 455 -14.54 -5.69 2.49
CA ARG A 455 -15.20 -6.54 3.48
C ARG A 455 -16.31 -5.83 4.26
N THR A 456 -16.15 -4.54 4.57
CA THR A 456 -17.22 -3.75 5.22
C THR A 456 -18.42 -3.60 4.30
N LEU A 457 -18.17 -3.34 3.01
CA LEU A 457 -19.21 -3.23 2.00
C LEU A 457 -19.94 -4.57 1.79
N ALA A 458 -19.21 -5.70 1.77
CA ALA A 458 -19.81 -7.03 1.67
C ALA A 458 -20.71 -7.35 2.89
N THR A 459 -20.26 -7.03 4.11
CA THR A 459 -21.10 -7.22 5.32
C THR A 459 -22.34 -6.31 5.30
N ARG A 460 -22.24 -5.10 4.75
CA ARG A 460 -23.41 -4.22 4.53
C ARG A 460 -24.38 -4.79 3.50
N ALA A 461 -23.89 -5.50 2.48
CA ALA A 461 -24.76 -6.22 1.55
C ALA A 461 -25.55 -7.31 2.28
N ASN A 462 -24.86 -8.12 3.09
CA ASN A 462 -25.50 -9.16 3.90
C ASN A 462 -26.56 -8.57 4.85
N LEU A 463 -26.27 -7.42 5.46
CA LEU A 463 -27.24 -6.69 6.28
C LEU A 463 -28.49 -6.28 5.46
N ALA A 464 -28.32 -5.75 4.24
CA ALA A 464 -29.44 -5.36 3.38
C ALA A 464 -30.34 -6.55 3.06
N PHE A 465 -29.75 -7.71 2.77
CA PHE A 465 -30.50 -8.96 2.58
C PHE A 465 -31.24 -9.39 3.85
N ALA A 466 -30.58 -9.38 5.01
CA ALA A 466 -31.19 -9.72 6.29
C ALA A 466 -32.39 -8.84 6.65
N ILE A 467 -32.31 -7.53 6.35
CA ILE A 467 -33.41 -6.57 6.55
C ILE A 467 -34.63 -6.96 5.70
N GLY A 468 -34.41 -7.31 4.44
CA GLY A 468 -35.48 -7.68 3.53
C GLY A 468 -36.12 -9.03 3.89
N GLU A 469 -35.34 -10.01 4.34
CA GLU A 469 -35.84 -11.30 4.84
C GLU A 469 -36.63 -11.15 6.15
N ALA A 470 -36.28 -10.18 6.99
CA ALA A 470 -37.06 -9.80 8.17
C ALA A 470 -38.39 -9.09 7.81
N GLY A 471 -38.63 -8.81 6.52
CA GLY A 471 -39.88 -8.28 5.99
C GLY A 471 -39.86 -6.79 5.67
N ASP A 472 -38.75 -6.08 5.93
CA ASP A 472 -38.59 -4.68 5.57
C ASP A 472 -37.97 -4.53 4.16
N VAL A 473 -38.80 -4.82 3.16
CA VAL A 473 -38.40 -4.77 1.74
C VAL A 473 -38.05 -3.36 1.25
N GLU A 474 -38.62 -2.32 1.87
CA GLU A 474 -38.32 -0.91 1.56
C GLU A 474 -36.94 -0.54 2.11
N GLY A 475 -36.66 -0.87 3.39
CA GLY A 475 -35.36 -0.66 4.00
C GLY A 475 -34.23 -1.42 3.30
N ALA A 476 -34.50 -2.63 2.81
CA ALA A 476 -33.54 -3.40 2.01
C ALA A 476 -33.20 -2.72 0.68
N ALA A 477 -34.21 -2.19 -0.04
CA ALA A 477 -33.99 -1.46 -1.28
C ALA A 477 -33.16 -0.17 -1.06
N ASP A 478 -33.49 0.60 -0.03
CA ASP A 478 -32.74 1.83 0.32
C ASP A 478 -31.28 1.52 0.71
N ALA A 479 -31.06 0.44 1.45
CA ALA A 479 -29.72 -0.03 1.80
C ALA A 479 -28.93 -0.46 0.55
N CYS A 480 -29.54 -1.23 -0.36
CA CYS A 480 -28.92 -1.62 -1.63
C CYS A 480 -28.59 -0.43 -2.52
N GLN A 481 -29.45 0.60 -2.58
CA GLN A 481 -29.19 1.82 -3.35
C GLN A 481 -27.98 2.58 -2.80
N THR A 482 -27.92 2.79 -1.48
CA THR A 482 -26.78 3.46 -0.84
C THR A 482 -25.48 2.69 -1.08
N LEU A 483 -25.54 1.35 -0.97
CA LEU A 483 -24.39 0.48 -1.15
C LEU A 483 -23.93 0.43 -2.61
N LEU A 484 -24.85 0.52 -3.57
CA LEU A 484 -24.52 0.61 -5.00
C LEU A 484 -23.68 1.86 -5.30
N ASP A 485 -24.07 3.01 -4.73
CA ASP A 485 -23.34 4.27 -4.90
C ASP A 485 -21.94 4.19 -4.27
N ASP A 486 -21.83 3.55 -3.10
CA ASP A 486 -20.54 3.29 -2.45
C ASP A 486 -19.65 2.35 -3.26
N TYR A 487 -20.15 1.20 -3.74
CA TYR A 487 -19.38 0.30 -4.60
C TYR A 487 -18.92 0.99 -5.89
N ALA A 488 -19.79 1.78 -6.53
CA ALA A 488 -19.45 2.50 -7.76
C ALA A 488 -18.39 3.58 -7.52
N ARG A 489 -18.43 4.26 -6.37
CA ARG A 489 -17.41 5.22 -5.94
C ARG A 489 -16.08 4.53 -5.60
N VAL A 490 -16.14 3.36 -4.97
CA VAL A 490 -14.93 2.66 -4.50
C VAL A 490 -14.21 1.95 -5.65
N PHE A 491 -14.91 1.13 -6.41
CA PHE A 491 -14.29 0.24 -7.42
C PHE A 491 -14.51 0.71 -8.87
N GLY A 492 -15.41 1.67 -9.10
CA GLY A 492 -15.81 2.11 -10.44
C GLY A 492 -17.07 1.40 -10.93
N ALA A 493 -17.73 1.99 -11.92
CA ALA A 493 -19.08 1.62 -12.35
C ALA A 493 -19.23 0.24 -13.02
N ASP A 494 -18.11 -0.34 -13.47
CA ASP A 494 -18.05 -1.61 -14.21
C ASP A 494 -17.60 -2.79 -13.33
N HIS A 495 -17.33 -2.57 -12.04
CA HIS A 495 -16.91 -3.62 -11.13
C HIS A 495 -18.02 -4.67 -10.92
N PHE A 496 -17.65 -5.95 -10.77
CA PHE A 496 -18.60 -7.06 -10.61
C PHE A 496 -19.62 -6.81 -9.48
N GLU A 497 -19.15 -6.38 -8.31
CA GLU A 497 -20.02 -6.06 -7.16
C GLU A 497 -21.05 -4.96 -7.44
N VAL A 498 -20.74 -3.98 -8.31
CA VAL A 498 -21.70 -2.96 -8.73
C VAL A 498 -22.83 -3.60 -9.53
N VAL A 499 -22.50 -4.57 -10.39
CA VAL A 499 -23.50 -5.32 -11.16
C VAL A 499 -24.37 -6.17 -10.24
N VAL A 500 -23.77 -6.89 -9.30
CA VAL A 500 -24.49 -7.68 -8.28
C VAL A 500 -25.44 -6.79 -7.48
N MET A 501 -24.98 -5.62 -7.04
CA MET A 501 -25.81 -4.71 -6.25
C MET A 501 -26.97 -4.10 -7.06
N ARG A 502 -26.80 -3.85 -8.37
CA ARG A 502 -27.92 -3.45 -9.25
C ARG A 502 -28.99 -4.54 -9.35
N LEU A 503 -28.58 -5.81 -9.40
CA LEU A 503 -29.50 -6.95 -9.41
C LEU A 503 -30.24 -7.07 -8.08
N ALA A 504 -29.52 -6.97 -6.96
CA ALA A 504 -30.11 -6.99 -5.62
C ALA A 504 -31.13 -5.86 -5.42
N LEU A 505 -30.80 -4.63 -5.84
CA LEU A 505 -31.72 -3.50 -5.80
C LEU A 505 -32.98 -3.75 -6.64
N SER A 506 -32.82 -4.28 -7.84
CA SER A 506 -33.95 -4.62 -8.73
C SER A 506 -34.85 -5.70 -8.11
N TYR A 507 -34.25 -6.68 -7.44
CA TYR A 507 -34.96 -7.72 -6.71
C TYR A 507 -35.81 -7.13 -5.59
N TRP A 508 -35.25 -6.25 -4.74
CA TRP A 508 -36.00 -5.65 -3.64
C TRP A 508 -37.09 -4.69 -4.12
N HIS A 509 -36.84 -3.87 -5.16
CA HIS A 509 -37.89 -3.05 -5.76
C HIS A 509 -39.08 -3.86 -6.28
N ALA A 510 -38.85 -5.02 -6.89
CA ALA A 510 -39.94 -5.89 -7.32
C ALA A 510 -40.79 -6.40 -6.13
N HIS A 511 -40.16 -6.64 -4.97
CA HIS A 511 -40.84 -7.02 -3.73
C HIS A 511 -41.62 -5.86 -3.11
N VAL A 512 -41.07 -4.65 -3.14
CA VAL A 512 -41.77 -3.41 -2.74
C VAL A 512 -43.04 -3.24 -3.58
N ASP A 513 -42.94 -3.33 -4.91
CA ASP A 513 -44.08 -3.22 -5.82
C ASP A 513 -45.14 -4.30 -5.55
N ALA A 514 -44.72 -5.54 -5.23
CA ALA A 514 -45.62 -6.61 -4.85
C ALA A 514 -46.34 -6.32 -3.52
N ALA A 515 -45.62 -5.81 -2.51
CA ALA A 515 -46.18 -5.44 -1.21
C ALA A 515 -47.16 -4.25 -1.31
N CYS A 516 -46.90 -3.27 -2.18
CA CYS A 516 -47.83 -2.17 -2.46
C CYS A 516 -49.12 -2.68 -3.15
N ARG A 517 -49.01 -3.61 -4.10
CA ARG A 517 -50.17 -4.21 -4.77
C ARG A 517 -51.07 -5.00 -3.82
N THR A 518 -50.48 -5.75 -2.88
CA THR A 518 -51.28 -6.49 -1.88
C THR A 518 -51.96 -5.54 -0.89
N LYS A 519 -51.27 -4.50 -0.39
CA LYS A 519 -51.86 -3.46 0.48
C LYS A 519 -52.99 -2.68 -0.20
N GLY A 520 -52.85 -2.32 -1.48
CA GLY A 520 -53.87 -1.63 -2.27
C GLY A 520 -55.08 -2.47 -2.68
N SER A 521 -55.03 -3.79 -2.45
CA SER A 521 -56.10 -4.74 -2.78
C SER A 521 -56.96 -5.17 -1.57
N SER A 522 -56.70 -4.61 -0.38
CA SER A 522 -57.58 -4.79 0.79
C SER A 522 -58.90 -4.04 0.55
N PRO A 523 -60.07 -4.72 0.47
CA PRO A 523 -61.34 -4.03 0.33
C PRO A 523 -61.67 -3.32 1.64
N GLU A 524 -61.80 -2.00 1.59
CA GLU A 524 -62.53 -1.24 2.60
C GLU A 524 -63.90 -1.92 2.79
N ARG A 525 -64.15 -2.45 3.99
CA ARG A 525 -65.45 -2.99 4.41
C ARG A 525 -65.99 -2.18 5.56
#